data_AF-A0A6A7LMG0-F1
#
_entry.id   AF-A0A6A7LMG0-F1
#
_cell.length_a   1.000
_cell.length_b   1.000
_cell.length_c   1.000
_cell.angle_alpha   90.00
_cell.angle_beta   90.00
_cell.angle_gamma   90.00
#
_symmetry.space_group_name_H-M   'P 1'
#
loop_
_entity.id
_entity.type
_entity.pdbx_description
1 polymer ?
#
loop_
_entity_poly.entity_id
_entity_poly.type
_entity_poly.pdbx_seq_one_letter_code
_entity_poly.pdbx_strand_id
1 'polypeptide(L)'
;MARATQTQRETLYAEAPATAAVSDPIHNLIQTLSVKLDAVWRYDKYLADCRDDQSCGQIYRKMKDDDLEHVRMLRDEIDRHCREGSFR
;
A
#
# COMPACT_ATOMS: atom_id res chain seq x y z
N MET A 1 -0.83 -30.36 -9.62
CA MET A 1 -1.55 -29.08 -9.66
C MET A 1 -0.87 -28.10 -8.72
N ALA A 2 -0.58 -26.89 -9.24
CA ALA A 2 -0.03 -25.70 -8.57
C ALA A 2 1.33 -25.82 -7.85
N ARG A 3 2.41 -26.11 -8.61
CA ARG A 3 3.80 -25.78 -8.23
C ARG A 3 4.35 -24.70 -9.14
N ALA A 4 3.61 -23.59 -9.25
CA ALA A 4 4.02 -22.42 -10.02
C ALA A 4 3.96 -21.23 -9.08
N THR A 5 5.07 -20.90 -8.41
CA THR A 5 5.15 -19.61 -7.68
C THR A 5 6.56 -19.14 -7.34
N GLN A 6 7.60 -19.99 -7.35
CA GLN A 6 8.96 -19.54 -7.03
C GLN A 6 9.75 -19.12 -8.27
N THR A 7 9.73 -19.93 -9.33
CA THR A 7 10.47 -19.68 -10.58
C THR A 7 10.02 -18.41 -11.30
N GLN A 8 8.75 -17.99 -11.16
CA GLN A 8 8.23 -16.77 -11.82
C GLN A 8 8.70 -15.47 -11.15
N ARG A 9 8.97 -15.46 -9.83
CA ARG A 9 9.48 -14.26 -9.14
C ARG A 9 10.93 -13.98 -9.50
N GLU A 10 11.73 -15.03 -9.68
CA GLU A 10 13.14 -14.92 -10.07
C GLU A 10 13.30 -14.32 -11.48
N THR A 11 12.37 -14.61 -12.40
CA THR A 11 12.43 -14.08 -13.78
C THR A 11 12.11 -12.59 -13.88
N LEU A 12 11.31 -12.03 -12.97
CA LEU A 12 10.89 -10.62 -13.04
C LEU A 12 11.98 -9.62 -12.63
N TYR A 13 13.02 -10.07 -11.92
CA TYR A 13 14.06 -9.19 -11.34
C TYR A 13 15.50 -9.59 -11.68
N ALA A 14 15.71 -10.60 -12.54
CA ALA A 14 17.03 -11.16 -12.83
C ALA A 14 18.02 -10.19 -13.50
N GLU A 15 17.54 -9.11 -14.12
CA GLU A 15 18.38 -8.15 -14.88
C GLU A 15 18.15 -6.68 -14.50
N ALA A 16 17.75 -6.40 -13.25
CA ALA A 16 17.54 -5.02 -12.86
C ALA A 16 18.89 -4.32 -12.54
N PRO A 17 19.24 -3.19 -13.21
CA PRO A 17 20.47 -2.42 -12.92
C PRO A 17 20.47 -1.87 -11.48
N ALA A 18 21.53 -1.21 -11.01
CA ALA A 18 21.70 -0.72 -9.63
C ALA A 18 20.56 0.14 -9.02
N THR A 19 19.56 0.51 -9.81
CA THR A 19 18.25 1.07 -9.43
C THR A 19 17.15 0.01 -9.26
N ALA A 20 17.51 -1.26 -9.11
CA ALA A 20 16.58 -2.38 -8.99
C ALA A 20 15.64 -2.14 -7.81
N ALA A 21 14.34 -2.39 -8.03
CA ALA A 21 13.36 -2.33 -6.95
C ALA A 21 13.86 -3.21 -5.81
N VAL A 22 14.01 -2.62 -4.61
CA VAL A 22 14.27 -3.39 -3.40
C VAL A 22 13.04 -4.25 -3.17
N SER A 23 13.11 -5.49 -3.64
CA SER A 23 12.05 -6.50 -3.49
C SER A 23 12.17 -7.07 -2.09
N ASP A 24 11.80 -6.24 -1.11
CA ASP A 24 11.82 -6.58 0.30
C ASP A 24 10.39 -6.49 0.86
N PRO A 25 9.89 -7.53 1.56
CA PRO A 25 8.55 -7.52 2.12
C PRO A 25 8.28 -6.34 3.07
N ILE A 26 9.26 -5.95 3.89
CA ILE A 26 9.15 -4.85 4.84
C ILE A 26 9.11 -3.51 4.11
N HIS A 27 10.03 -3.31 3.15
CA HIS A 27 10.00 -2.15 2.27
C HIS A 27 8.64 -2.02 1.57
N ASN A 28 8.10 -3.11 1.04
CA ASN A 28 6.80 -3.09 0.36
C ASN A 28 5.66 -2.70 1.30
N LEU A 29 5.65 -3.18 2.55
CA LEU A 29 4.67 -2.79 3.56
C LEU A 29 4.77 -1.30 3.90
N ILE A 30 5.98 -0.80 4.14
CA ILE A 30 6.24 0.62 4.46
C ILE A 30 5.85 1.52 3.29
N GLN A 31 6.26 1.16 2.07
CA GLN A 31 5.97 1.94 0.88
C GLN A 31 4.47 1.98 0.61
N THR A 32 3.78 0.86 0.78
CA THR A 32 2.32 0.81 0.63
C THR A 32 1.65 1.68 1.69
N LEU A 33 2.07 1.59 2.95
CA LEU A 33 1.55 2.43 4.03
C LEU A 33 1.74 3.92 3.74
N SER A 34 2.93 4.32 3.27
CA SER A 34 3.25 5.69 2.90
C SER A 34 2.29 6.22 1.82
N VAL A 35 2.09 5.44 0.74
CA VAL A 35 1.17 5.80 -0.35
C VAL A 35 -0.27 5.93 0.15
N LYS A 36 -0.73 5.04 1.05
CA LYS A 36 -2.09 5.11 1.62
C LYS A 36 -2.29 6.32 2.52
N LEU A 37 -1.31 6.64 3.37
CA LEU A 37 -1.36 7.83 4.22
C LEU A 37 -1.43 9.12 3.39
N ASP A 38 -0.61 9.19 2.34
CA ASP A 38 -0.58 10.30 1.40
C ASP A 38 -1.93 10.46 0.66
N ALA A 39 -2.54 9.35 0.23
CA ALA A 39 -3.89 9.36 -0.36
C ALA A 39 -4.96 9.86 0.62
N VAL A 40 -4.99 9.32 1.85
CA VAL A 40 -5.95 9.71 2.90
C VAL A 40 -5.89 11.20 3.19
N TRP A 41 -4.68 11.76 3.27
CA TRP A 41 -4.48 13.19 3.49
C TRP A 41 -5.04 14.04 2.34
N ARG A 42 -4.86 13.59 1.08
CA ARG A 42 -5.39 14.32 -0.09
C ARG A 42 -6.90 14.22 -0.24
N TYR A 43 -7.53 13.13 0.22
CA TYR A 43 -8.98 12.97 0.08
C TYR A 43 -9.77 14.09 0.76
N ASP A 44 -9.27 14.69 1.84
CA ASP A 44 -9.92 15.86 2.45
C ASP A 44 -10.02 17.05 1.49
N LYS A 45 -8.96 17.29 0.71
CA LYS A 45 -8.98 18.30 -0.33
C LYS A 45 -9.92 17.93 -1.47
N TYR A 46 -9.91 16.67 -1.92
CA TYR A 46 -10.78 16.21 -3.01
C TYR A 46 -12.26 16.25 -2.65
N LEU A 47 -12.59 15.92 -1.40
CA LEU A 47 -13.95 16.06 -0.87
C LEU A 47 -14.39 17.53 -0.84
N ALA A 48 -13.51 18.45 -0.48
CA ALA A 48 -13.81 19.89 -0.53
C ALA A 48 -13.99 20.40 -1.97
N ASP A 49 -13.24 19.86 -2.93
CA ASP A 49 -13.36 20.21 -4.34
C ASP A 49 -14.67 19.66 -4.96
N CYS A 50 -15.18 18.53 -4.45
CA CYS A 50 -16.46 17.94 -4.85
C CYS A 50 -17.67 18.39 -4.01
N ARG A 51 -17.58 19.51 -3.28
CA ARG A 51 -18.67 20.00 -2.39
C ARG A 51 -20.05 20.11 -3.06
N ASP A 52 -20.08 20.44 -4.36
CA ASP A 52 -21.30 20.68 -5.13
C ASP A 52 -21.73 19.43 -5.93
N ASP A 53 -20.95 18.34 -5.90
CA ASP A 53 -21.24 17.07 -6.56
C ASP A 53 -21.27 15.93 -5.54
N GLN A 54 -22.49 15.58 -5.11
CA GLN A 54 -22.71 14.53 -4.12
C GLN A 54 -22.22 13.16 -4.59
N SER A 55 -22.33 12.84 -5.88
CA SER A 55 -21.89 11.57 -6.45
C SER A 55 -20.36 11.47 -6.40
N CYS A 56 -19.67 12.52 -6.84
CA CYS A 56 -18.21 12.61 -6.71
C CYS A 56 -17.78 12.48 -5.24
N GLY A 57 -18.42 13.24 -4.33
CA GLY A 57 -18.09 13.22 -2.92
C GLY A 57 -18.31 11.85 -2.25
N GLN A 58 -19.29 11.07 -2.70
CA GLN A 58 -19.51 9.70 -2.21
C GLN A 58 -18.36 8.76 -2.60
N ILE A 59 -17.83 8.87 -3.81
CA ILE A 59 -16.70 8.05 -4.27
C ILE A 59 -15.48 8.32 -3.40
N TYR A 60 -15.09 9.59 -3.22
CA TYR A 60 -13.90 9.92 -2.41
C TYR A 60 -14.07 9.60 -0.94
N ARG A 61 -15.30 9.69 -0.39
CA ARG A 61 -15.57 9.28 0.98
C ARG A 61 -15.38 7.78 1.15
N LYS A 62 -15.92 6.97 0.23
CA LYS A 62 -15.71 5.53 0.24
C LYS A 62 -14.23 5.17 0.12
N MET A 63 -13.51 5.78 -0.83
CA MET A 63 -12.08 5.56 -1.00
C MET A 63 -11.28 5.91 0.26
N LYS A 64 -11.64 7.02 0.93
CA LYS A 64 -11.02 7.42 2.20
C LYS A 64 -11.26 6.40 3.31
N ASP A 65 -12.48 5.92 3.45
CA ASP A 65 -12.85 4.93 4.47
C ASP A 65 -12.11 3.60 4.22
N ASP A 66 -12.10 3.13 2.97
CA ASP A 66 -11.40 1.90 2.55
C ASP A 66 -9.88 2.04 2.80
N ASP A 67 -9.26 3.18 2.45
CA ASP A 67 -7.82 3.38 2.66
C ASP A 67 -7.44 3.61 4.13
N LEU A 68 -8.33 4.14 4.97
CA LEU A 68 -8.13 4.17 6.42
C LEU A 68 -8.13 2.76 7.03
N GLU A 69 -8.94 1.84 6.51
CA GLU A 69 -8.89 0.43 6.88
C GLU A 69 -7.56 -0.20 6.45
N HIS A 70 -7.14 0.03 5.20
CA HIS A 70 -5.83 -0.44 4.71
C HIS A 70 -4.67 0.09 5.56
N VAL A 71 -4.68 1.36 5.97
CA VAL A 71 -3.67 1.95 6.87
C VAL A 71 -3.59 1.18 8.19
N ARG A 72 -4.74 0.82 8.79
CA ARG A 72 -4.76 0.03 10.04
C ARG A 72 -4.17 -1.36 9.81
N MET A 73 -4.59 -2.06 8.77
CA MET A 73 -4.07 -3.39 8.43
C MET A 73 -2.55 -3.39 8.23
N LEU A 74 -2.04 -2.42 7.47
CA LEU A 74 -0.61 -2.29 7.19
C LEU A 74 0.19 -1.97 8.45
N ARG A 75 -0.31 -1.06 9.30
CA ARG A 75 0.32 -0.73 10.58
C ARG A 75 0.40 -1.96 11.48
N ASP A 76 -0.69 -2.70 11.60
CA ASP A 76 -0.78 -3.85 12.49
C ASP A 76 0.15 -4.99 12.01
N GLU A 77 0.29 -5.17 10.70
CA GLU A 77 1.24 -6.14 10.12
C GLU A 77 2.71 -5.72 10.33
N ILE A 78 3.02 -4.43 10.16
CA ILE A 78 4.35 -3.89 10.47
C ILE A 78 4.69 -4.09 11.95
N ASP A 79 3.75 -3.80 12.85
CA ASP A 79 3.92 -3.99 14.29
C ASP A 79 4.12 -5.48 14.64
N ARG A 80 3.40 -6.40 13.96
CA ARG A 80 3.64 -7.84 14.07
C ARG A 80 5.08 -8.21 13.71
N HIS A 81 5.60 -7.72 12.58
CA HIS A 81 7.00 -7.94 12.17
C HIS A 81 8.02 -7.37 13.16
N CYS A 82 7.75 -6.19 13.74
CA CYS A 82 8.59 -5.59 14.77
C CYS A 82 8.64 -6.46 16.04
N ARG A 83 7.48 -6.93 16.53
CA ARG A 83 7.37 -7.77 17.73
C ARG A 83 8.03 -9.13 17.57
N GLU A 84 7.97 -9.70 16.37
CA GLU A 84 8.59 -10.98 16.04
C GLU A 84 10.09 -10.87 15.73
N GLY A 85 10.66 -9.66 15.67
CA GLY A 85 12.06 -9.44 15.30
C GLY A 85 12.39 -9.80 13.85
N SER A 86 11.36 -9.82 12.98
CA SER A 86 11.47 -10.11 11.55
C SER A 86 11.49 -8.84 10.69
N PHE A 87 11.39 -7.66 11.30
CA PHE A 87 11.61 -6.36 10.65
C PHE A 87 13.12 -6.12 10.45
N ARG A 88 13.59 -6.20 9.20
CA ARG A 88 15.01 -6.11 8.83
C ARG A 88 15.20 -5.29 7.56
#